data_AF-A0A558CY05-F1
#
_entry.id   AF-A0A558CY05-F1
#
_cell.length_a   1.000
_cell.length_b   1.000
_cell.length_c   1.000
_cell.angle_alpha   90.00
_cell.angle_beta   90.00
_cell.angle_gamma   90.00
#
_symmetry.space_group_name_H-M   'P 1'
#
loop_
_entity.id
_entity.type
_entity.pdbx_description
1 polymer ?
#
loop_
_entity_poly.entity_id
_entity_poly.type
_entity_poly.pdbx_seq_one_letter_code
_entity_poly.pdbx_strand_id
1 'polypeptide(L)'
;MGTCATRIRRWNKGDIVNIHWKKLFGAGLLVTLLHGPTPALATTAPLAQPAKSASTSTVTTDHSQLEALKGPFATGPDVTRACLSCHNKAGHQVMKSIHWTWEAVSPTTGKKLGKKFAANNFCGSPISNEPRCTSCHAGYGWEDKDFDFTNQENVDCLACHDTTGTYKKIATDAGHPLYEPREMPKGSGNIVQPPDLAKIAQHVGQPGRENCGACHFNGGGGDAVKHGDLDSSLIKPSRELDVHMAVDGANMTCADCHTFNAHQPSGSRYAANPKDTHGLDLPVDDHNRATCESCHGVTPHKEDRINRHADRLACQTCHIPEFARGGLGTKMLWDWSTAGKRGPDGKPLFIKNDHGHLIYSAEKGDFEYGENVRPVYKWYNGVVHQIAITDRIDDTKVLELNAVEGSAKDPNARIWPFKVMHGKQPYDKVNKTLVVNHVYGKDDTAFWGNFDYAKSIKAGMDYAELPYSGEFGFIETRMNWFITHMVAPKEKAVPCQECHTRSADGRLAEITDIYIPGRDHNKWIDMLGGMLIAGSIGAGLLHGLIRIVTRRRRHEQ
;
A
#
# COMPACT_ATOMS: atom_id res chain seq x y z
N MET A 1 57.63 7.48 30.81
CA MET A 1 57.81 6.03 31.12
C MET A 1 56.95 5.26 30.13
N GLY A 2 57.43 4.47 29.17
CA GLY A 2 58.75 4.10 28.71
C GLY A 2 58.56 3.00 27.66
N THR A 3 59.08 3.23 26.45
CA THR A 3 59.58 2.25 25.44
C THR A 3 58.57 1.26 24.79
N CYS A 4 58.61 0.88 23.51
CA CYS A 4 59.65 0.87 22.46
C CYS A 4 58.94 0.92 21.07
N ALA A 5 59.24 1.82 20.11
CA ALA A 5 60.32 1.78 19.10
C ALA A 5 60.43 0.43 18.35
N THR A 6 60.53 0.30 17.00
CA THR A 6 61.28 1.12 16.04
C THR A 6 61.02 0.68 14.56
N ARG A 7 61.06 1.68 13.65
CA ARG A 7 61.66 1.77 12.29
C ARG A 7 61.23 0.85 11.10
N ILE A 8 60.65 1.40 10.01
CA ILE A 8 61.21 2.10 8.81
C ILE A 8 61.99 1.18 7.83
N ARG A 9 61.51 0.98 6.58
CA ARG A 9 62.12 1.49 5.30
C ARG A 9 61.42 1.00 4.01
N ARG A 10 61.26 1.96 3.09
CA ARG A 10 60.89 1.88 1.66
C ARG A 10 61.77 0.92 0.86
N TRP A 11 61.20 0.37 -0.23
CA TRP A 11 61.94 -0.14 -1.39
C TRP A 11 61.35 0.36 -2.72
N ASN A 12 62.25 0.54 -3.69
CA ASN A 12 62.12 1.23 -4.97
C ASN A 12 62.06 0.24 -6.15
N LYS A 13 61.76 0.79 -7.34
CA LYS A 13 61.65 0.18 -8.69
C LYS A 13 62.92 -0.48 -9.27
N GLY A 14 62.69 -1.34 -10.29
CA GLY A 14 63.62 -1.81 -11.35
C GLY A 14 64.14 -3.23 -11.10
N ASP A 15 64.27 -4.20 -12.01
CA ASP A 15 64.22 -4.31 -13.48
C ASP A 15 64.11 -5.83 -13.85
N ILE A 16 64.20 -6.17 -15.16
CA ILE A 16 64.64 -7.45 -15.81
C ILE A 16 63.50 -8.35 -16.35
N VAL A 17 63.49 -8.94 -17.56
CA VAL A 17 64.28 -8.90 -18.83
C VAL A 17 63.43 -9.54 -19.96
N ASN A 18 63.68 -9.11 -21.19
CA ASN A 18 63.24 -9.65 -22.50
C ASN A 18 63.58 -11.13 -22.76
N ILE A 19 62.69 -11.87 -23.43
CA ILE A 19 63.06 -12.98 -24.34
C ILE A 19 62.21 -12.91 -25.63
N HIS A 20 62.92 -12.85 -26.77
CA HIS A 20 62.41 -12.91 -28.14
C HIS A 20 62.22 -14.36 -28.60
N TRP A 21 61.24 -14.63 -29.47
CA TRP A 21 61.38 -15.58 -30.58
C TRP A 21 60.60 -15.13 -31.83
N LYS A 22 61.20 -15.38 -33.00
CA LYS A 22 60.87 -14.81 -34.31
C LYS A 22 59.92 -15.70 -35.13
N LYS A 23 58.99 -15.03 -35.83
CA LYS A 23 58.49 -15.19 -37.22
C LYS A 23 58.23 -16.59 -37.80
N LEU A 24 57.04 -16.76 -38.39
CA LEU A 24 56.89 -17.09 -39.82
C LEU A 24 55.49 -16.71 -40.36
N PHE A 25 55.52 -16.08 -41.53
CA PHE A 25 54.39 -15.61 -42.36
C PHE A 25 53.80 -16.76 -43.19
N GLY A 26 52.53 -16.67 -43.55
CA GLY A 26 51.91 -17.45 -44.64
C GLY A 26 50.50 -16.96 -44.96
N ALA A 27 50.34 -16.36 -46.13
CA ALA A 27 49.25 -15.49 -46.55
C ALA A 27 48.01 -16.21 -47.12
N GLY A 28 46.88 -15.49 -47.17
CA GLY A 28 45.83 -15.70 -48.17
C GLY A 28 44.42 -15.49 -47.62
N LEU A 29 43.90 -14.25 -47.67
CA LEU A 29 42.45 -14.05 -47.69
C LEU A 29 42.06 -12.89 -48.62
N LEU A 30 41.19 -13.23 -49.56
CA LEU A 30 40.52 -12.36 -50.53
C LEU A 30 39.77 -11.22 -49.82
N VAL A 31 39.90 -10.01 -50.38
CA VAL A 31 39.11 -8.84 -50.03
C VAL A 31 37.77 -8.90 -50.76
N THR A 32 36.67 -9.01 -50.02
CA THR A 32 35.33 -8.62 -50.46
C THR A 32 34.81 -7.51 -49.55
N LEU A 33 34.64 -6.33 -50.13
CA LEU A 33 34.09 -5.12 -49.52
C LEU A 33 32.59 -5.32 -49.23
N LEU A 34 32.22 -5.33 -47.95
CA LEU A 34 30.87 -5.04 -47.49
C LEU A 34 30.96 -3.94 -46.42
N HIS A 35 30.30 -2.83 -46.72
CA HIS A 35 30.18 -1.66 -45.85
C HIS A 35 29.30 -2.01 -44.65
N GLY A 36 29.90 -2.13 -43.46
CA GLY A 36 29.19 -2.10 -42.18
C GLY A 36 29.41 -0.75 -41.49
N PRO A 37 28.40 -0.18 -40.81
CA PRO A 37 28.56 1.08 -40.11
C PRO A 37 29.49 0.90 -38.91
N THR A 38 30.34 1.90 -38.69
CA THR A 38 31.25 2.02 -37.56
C THR A 38 30.51 1.97 -36.22
N PRO A 39 31.07 1.31 -35.18
CA PRO A 39 30.54 1.43 -33.83
C PRO A 39 30.89 2.83 -33.31
N ALA A 40 29.89 3.66 -33.08
CA ALA A 40 30.07 4.89 -32.33
C ALA A 40 30.53 4.53 -30.92
N LEU A 41 31.66 5.09 -30.47
CA LEU A 41 32.07 5.06 -29.08
C LEU A 41 30.95 5.72 -28.26
N ALA A 42 30.19 4.90 -27.53
CA ALA A 42 29.28 5.37 -26.51
C ALA A 42 30.13 5.90 -25.34
N THR A 43 30.29 7.23 -25.27
CA THR A 43 30.74 7.92 -24.08
C THR A 43 29.78 7.58 -22.93
N THR A 44 30.25 6.76 -21.99
CA THR A 44 29.57 6.50 -20.72
C THR A 44 29.50 7.80 -19.93
N ALA A 45 28.35 8.47 -20.00
CA ALA A 45 28.04 9.53 -19.05
C ALA A 45 27.88 8.89 -17.65
N PRO A 46 28.51 9.44 -16.60
CA PRO A 46 28.27 8.96 -15.25
C PRO A 46 26.80 9.20 -14.90
N LEU A 47 26.14 8.14 -14.40
CA LEU A 47 24.81 8.22 -13.79
C LEU A 47 24.83 9.34 -12.75
N ALA A 48 24.10 10.42 -13.02
CA ALA A 48 23.83 11.47 -12.06
C ALA A 48 23.19 10.81 -10.82
N GLN A 49 23.80 11.02 -9.65
CA GLN A 49 23.14 10.72 -8.39
C GLN A 49 21.79 11.46 -8.39
N PRO A 50 20.68 10.84 -7.96
CA PRO A 50 19.45 11.57 -7.78
C PRO A 50 19.75 12.70 -6.80
N ALA A 51 19.57 13.93 -7.27
CA ALA A 51 19.71 15.10 -6.43
C ALA A 51 18.85 14.88 -5.19
N LYS A 52 19.41 15.12 -4.00
CA LYS A 52 18.60 15.27 -2.78
C LYS A 52 17.55 16.32 -3.12
N SER A 53 16.30 15.90 -3.27
CA SER A 53 15.16 16.81 -3.33
C SER A 53 14.99 17.37 -1.93
N ALA A 54 15.88 18.29 -1.56
CA ALA A 54 15.58 19.27 -0.55
C ALA A 54 14.65 20.27 -1.26
N SER A 55 13.37 19.93 -1.34
CA SER A 55 12.32 20.92 -1.51
C SER A 55 12.32 21.79 -0.25
N THR A 56 13.28 22.70 -0.16
CA THR A 56 13.16 23.86 0.72
C THR A 56 12.15 24.76 0.04
N SER A 57 10.86 24.46 0.20
CA SER A 57 9.82 25.44 -0.08
C SER A 57 10.15 26.65 0.79
N THR A 58 10.67 27.71 0.19
CA THR A 58 10.84 28.99 0.89
C THR A 58 9.44 29.44 1.27
N VAL A 59 9.08 29.24 2.55
CA VAL A 59 7.80 29.66 3.11
C VAL A 59 7.69 31.17 2.88
N THR A 60 6.75 31.59 2.04
CA THR A 60 6.60 33.00 1.63
C THR A 60 5.86 33.84 2.66
N THR A 61 5.27 33.22 3.68
CA THR A 61 4.44 33.88 4.69
C THR A 61 4.65 33.22 6.05
N ASP A 62 5.02 34.04 7.05
CA ASP A 62 5.06 33.62 8.45
C ASP A 62 3.66 33.81 9.07
N HIS A 63 2.94 32.71 9.27
CA HIS A 63 1.59 32.72 9.84
C HIS A 63 1.55 33.25 11.28
N SER A 64 2.67 33.21 12.02
CA SER A 64 2.75 33.75 13.39
C SER A 64 2.64 35.28 13.44
N GLN A 65 2.94 35.96 12.32
CA GLN A 65 2.86 37.42 12.21
C GLN A 65 1.48 37.92 11.77
N LEU A 66 0.57 37.02 11.40
CA LEU A 66 -0.76 37.39 10.91
C LEU A 66 -1.71 37.69 12.08
N GLU A 67 -2.24 38.91 12.13
CA GLU A 67 -3.17 39.34 13.18
C GLU A 67 -4.40 38.44 13.26
N ALA A 68 -4.93 38.01 12.11
CA ALA A 68 -6.08 37.10 12.02
C ALA A 68 -5.86 35.74 12.70
N LEU A 69 -4.59 35.33 12.95
CA LEU A 69 -4.23 34.04 13.54
C LEU A 69 -3.78 34.15 15.00
N LYS A 70 -3.82 35.34 15.61
CA LYS A 70 -3.49 35.51 17.03
C LYS A 70 -4.54 34.93 17.98
N GLY A 71 -5.74 34.64 17.47
CA GLY A 71 -6.84 34.10 18.26
C GLY A 71 -7.34 35.08 19.34
N PRO A 72 -7.96 34.59 20.42
CA PRO A 72 -8.21 33.17 20.70
C PRO A 72 -9.21 32.56 19.71
N PHE A 73 -9.13 31.24 19.53
CA PHE A 73 -10.12 30.45 18.78
C PHE A 73 -10.85 29.54 19.73
N ALA A 74 -12.19 29.61 19.75
CA ALA A 74 -13.01 28.74 20.59
C ALA A 74 -13.18 27.36 19.95
N THR A 75 -13.25 27.31 18.62
CA THR A 75 -13.50 26.08 17.86
C THR A 75 -12.59 25.92 16.65
N GLY A 76 -12.57 24.71 16.09
CA GLY A 76 -11.87 24.41 14.82
C GLY A 76 -12.43 25.22 13.65
N PRO A 77 -13.77 25.30 13.46
CA PRO A 77 -14.37 26.17 12.47
C PRO A 77 -14.00 27.66 12.59
N ASP A 78 -13.74 28.18 13.79
CA ASP A 78 -13.26 29.57 13.95
C ASP A 78 -11.86 29.76 13.36
N VAL A 79 -10.98 28.75 13.51
CA VAL A 79 -9.67 28.74 12.84
C VAL A 79 -9.85 28.73 11.33
N THR A 80 -10.69 27.83 10.81
CA THR A 80 -10.97 27.73 9.37
C THR A 80 -11.51 29.04 8.81
N ARG A 81 -12.44 29.70 9.52
CA ARG A 81 -12.97 31.02 9.15
C ARG A 81 -11.84 32.06 9.01
N ALA A 82 -10.88 32.07 9.94
CA ALA A 82 -9.72 32.94 9.84
C ALA A 82 -8.82 32.57 8.64
N CYS A 83 -8.55 31.29 8.41
CA CYS A 83 -7.77 30.83 7.24
C CYS A 83 -8.42 31.25 5.91
N LEU A 84 -9.74 31.15 5.79
CA LEU A 84 -10.49 31.48 4.57
C LEU A 84 -10.44 32.97 4.21
N SER A 85 -10.12 33.86 5.15
CA SER A 85 -9.91 35.29 4.87
C SER A 85 -8.74 35.55 3.91
N CYS A 86 -7.75 34.65 3.86
CA CYS A 86 -6.60 34.73 2.95
C CYS A 86 -6.63 33.59 1.91
N HIS A 87 -7.03 32.37 2.30
CA HIS A 87 -7.08 31.18 1.45
C HIS A 87 -8.48 30.94 0.86
N ASN A 88 -9.08 31.98 0.29
CA ASN A 88 -10.48 32.00 -0.15
C ASN A 88 -10.87 31.00 -1.25
N LYS A 89 -9.90 30.32 -1.89
CA LYS A 89 -10.13 29.21 -2.84
C LYS A 89 -9.87 27.83 -2.23
N ALA A 90 -9.11 27.73 -1.14
CA ALA A 90 -8.65 26.45 -0.61
C ALA A 90 -9.81 25.62 -0.07
N GLY A 91 -10.76 26.24 0.64
CA GLY A 91 -11.98 25.56 1.12
C GLY A 91 -12.73 24.88 -0.03
N HIS A 92 -13.07 25.64 -1.08
CA HIS A 92 -13.70 25.10 -2.29
C HIS A 92 -12.90 23.99 -2.99
N GLN A 93 -11.58 24.05 -2.95
CA GLN A 93 -10.72 23.01 -3.53
C GLN A 93 -10.80 21.72 -2.72
N VAL A 94 -10.64 21.80 -1.39
CA VAL A 94 -10.76 20.64 -0.49
C VAL A 94 -12.14 20.02 -0.60
N MET A 95 -13.19 20.84 -0.67
CA MET A 95 -14.57 20.36 -0.77
C MET A 95 -14.89 19.56 -2.04
N LYS A 96 -14.07 19.67 -3.08
CA LYS A 96 -14.20 18.87 -4.31
C LYS A 96 -13.45 17.53 -4.24
N SER A 97 -12.62 17.34 -3.21
CA SER A 97 -11.80 16.14 -3.06
C SER A 97 -12.57 14.97 -2.45
N ILE A 98 -12.01 13.78 -2.64
CA ILE A 98 -12.47 12.56 -1.95
C ILE A 98 -12.31 12.65 -0.43
N HIS A 99 -11.39 13.47 0.08
CA HIS A 99 -11.18 13.64 1.53
C HIS A 99 -12.35 14.37 2.21
N TRP A 100 -13.02 15.27 1.47
CA TRP A 100 -14.23 15.96 1.93
C TRP A 100 -15.49 15.16 1.65
N THR A 101 -15.69 14.75 0.41
CA THR A 101 -16.96 14.11 0.00
C THR A 101 -17.08 12.69 0.54
N TRP A 102 -15.94 12.01 0.71
CA TRP A 102 -15.88 10.54 0.85
C TRP A 102 -16.55 9.80 -0.32
N GLU A 103 -16.64 10.45 -1.48
CA GLU A 103 -17.24 9.93 -2.70
C GLU A 103 -16.17 9.87 -3.80
N ALA A 104 -16.27 8.86 -4.66
CA ALA A 104 -15.49 8.74 -5.88
C ALA A 104 -16.36 8.13 -6.96
N VAL A 105 -16.12 8.48 -8.22
CA VAL A 105 -16.74 7.75 -9.34
C VAL A 105 -15.67 6.82 -9.92
N SER A 106 -15.99 5.53 -10.00
CA SER A 106 -15.11 4.57 -10.67
C SER A 106 -14.97 4.98 -12.14
N PRO A 107 -13.76 5.26 -12.63
CA PRO A 107 -13.57 5.66 -14.03
C PRO A 107 -13.89 4.52 -15.00
N THR A 108 -13.84 3.27 -14.53
CA THR A 108 -14.04 2.07 -15.34
C THR A 108 -15.49 1.58 -15.35
N THR A 109 -16.19 1.67 -14.21
CA THR A 109 -17.58 1.17 -14.08
C THR A 109 -18.64 2.28 -14.04
N GLY A 110 -18.24 3.54 -13.85
CA GLY A 110 -19.15 4.67 -13.64
C GLY A 110 -19.88 4.66 -12.29
N LYS A 111 -19.63 3.65 -11.44
CA LYS A 111 -20.30 3.48 -10.15
C LYS A 111 -19.83 4.53 -9.14
N LYS A 112 -20.76 5.08 -8.35
CA LYS A 112 -20.43 5.87 -7.16
C LYS A 112 -19.88 4.95 -6.06
N LEU A 113 -18.63 5.19 -5.70
CA LEU A 113 -17.85 4.52 -4.67
C LEU A 113 -17.41 5.56 -3.63
N GLY A 114 -16.45 5.20 -2.79
CA GLY A 114 -15.98 6.04 -1.69
C GLY A 114 -16.42 5.51 -0.34
N LYS A 115 -15.89 6.06 0.76
CA LYS A 115 -16.13 5.55 2.11
C LYS A 115 -17.61 5.64 2.51
N LYS A 116 -18.38 6.55 1.92
CA LYS A 116 -19.82 6.71 2.14
C LYS A 116 -20.67 5.58 1.54
N PHE A 117 -20.22 4.97 0.45
CA PHE A 117 -21.01 3.98 -0.31
C PHE A 117 -20.43 2.57 -0.31
N ALA A 118 -19.11 2.44 -0.34
CA ALA A 118 -18.43 1.16 -0.45
C ALA A 118 -18.47 0.39 0.87
N ALA A 119 -18.96 -0.85 0.82
CA ALA A 119 -18.90 -1.75 1.96
C ALA A 119 -17.45 -2.16 2.24
N ASN A 120 -17.14 -2.40 3.52
CA ASN A 120 -15.91 -3.04 3.94
C ASN A 120 -16.20 -4.16 4.96
N ASN A 121 -15.23 -5.04 5.16
CA ASN A 121 -15.26 -6.09 6.18
C ASN A 121 -14.47 -5.74 7.45
N PHE A 122 -14.42 -4.45 7.78
CA PHE A 122 -13.95 -3.94 9.08
C PHE A 122 -15.16 -3.47 9.89
N CYS A 123 -15.41 -2.16 9.95
CA CYS A 123 -16.54 -1.58 10.65
C CYS A 123 -17.84 -1.57 9.83
N GLY A 124 -17.84 -2.07 8.59
CA GLY A 124 -19.03 -2.11 7.74
C GLY A 124 -19.28 -0.80 6.98
N SER A 125 -20.03 0.13 7.59
CA SER A 125 -20.48 1.39 6.99
C SER A 125 -20.32 2.55 7.98
N PRO A 126 -19.98 3.78 7.52
CA PRO A 126 -20.03 4.96 8.38
C PRO A 126 -21.47 5.43 8.66
N ILE A 127 -22.45 5.03 7.85
CA ILE A 127 -23.86 5.44 8.00
C ILE A 127 -24.37 4.99 9.37
N SER A 128 -25.07 5.89 10.07
CA SER A 128 -25.54 5.77 11.47
C SER A 128 -24.42 5.74 12.52
N ASN A 129 -23.15 5.75 12.11
CA ASN A 129 -21.98 5.63 12.97
C ASN A 129 -21.00 6.80 12.76
N GLU A 130 -21.49 7.91 12.21
CA GLU A 130 -20.71 9.02 11.70
C GLU A 130 -19.77 9.58 12.76
N PRO A 131 -20.20 9.90 14.01
CA PRO A 131 -19.33 10.58 14.97
C PRO A 131 -18.06 9.78 15.33
N ARG A 132 -18.13 8.44 15.24
CA ARG A 132 -16.97 7.56 15.45
C ARG A 132 -16.06 7.49 14.22
N CYS A 133 -16.64 7.58 13.03
CA CYS A 133 -15.97 7.39 11.75
C CYS A 133 -15.34 8.67 11.20
N THR A 134 -15.95 9.82 11.47
CA THR A 134 -15.60 11.15 10.95
C THR A 134 -14.51 11.82 11.78
N SER A 135 -14.04 11.19 12.85
CA SER A 135 -12.73 11.51 13.45
C SER A 135 -11.57 11.38 12.44
N CYS A 136 -11.78 10.70 11.31
CA CYS A 136 -10.85 10.62 10.17
C CYS A 136 -11.36 11.34 8.90
N HIS A 137 -12.40 12.18 9.00
CA HIS A 137 -12.87 13.04 7.92
C HIS A 137 -12.05 14.33 7.89
N ALA A 138 -11.88 14.96 6.73
CA ALA A 138 -11.15 16.23 6.59
C ALA A 138 -12.01 17.46 6.98
N GLY A 139 -12.92 17.28 7.94
CA GLY A 139 -13.85 18.29 8.39
C GLY A 139 -14.30 18.12 9.83
N TYR A 140 -15.16 19.04 10.25
CA TYR A 140 -15.70 19.21 11.58
C TYR A 140 -17.22 19.01 11.57
N GLY A 141 -17.75 18.27 12.54
CA GLY A 141 -19.19 18.24 12.83
C GLY A 141 -20.02 17.33 11.92
N TRP A 142 -19.39 16.39 11.19
CA TRP A 142 -20.15 15.37 10.48
C TRP A 142 -20.63 14.30 11.46
N GLU A 143 -21.78 14.57 12.06
CA GLU A 143 -22.42 13.76 13.11
C GLU A 143 -23.51 12.84 12.59
N ASP A 144 -24.11 13.18 11.44
CA ASP A 144 -25.25 12.47 10.87
C ASP A 144 -25.40 12.75 9.35
N LYS A 145 -26.53 12.32 8.77
CA LYS A 145 -26.88 12.48 7.35
C LYS A 145 -27.21 13.92 6.95
N ASP A 146 -27.42 14.82 7.91
CA ASP A 146 -27.82 16.21 7.69
C ASP A 146 -26.62 17.17 7.64
N PHE A 147 -25.39 16.63 7.65
CA PHE A 147 -24.16 17.42 7.54
C PHE A 147 -24.13 18.31 6.29
N ASP A 148 -23.86 19.60 6.48
CA ASP A 148 -23.76 20.58 5.41
C ASP A 148 -22.39 20.52 4.70
N PHE A 149 -22.33 19.73 3.63
CA PHE A 149 -21.16 19.63 2.73
C PHE A 149 -20.87 20.91 1.93
N THR A 150 -21.69 21.97 2.04
CA THR A 150 -21.50 23.26 1.35
C THR A 150 -20.84 24.33 2.23
N ASN A 151 -20.80 24.12 3.54
CA ASN A 151 -20.16 25.04 4.47
C ASN A 151 -18.63 24.87 4.49
N GLN A 152 -17.92 25.85 3.95
CA GLN A 152 -16.44 25.87 3.93
C GLN A 152 -15.81 25.94 5.32
N GLU A 153 -16.50 26.49 6.31
CA GLU A 153 -15.97 26.64 7.67
C GLU A 153 -15.82 25.28 8.38
N ASN A 154 -16.55 24.28 7.90
CA ASN A 154 -16.46 22.92 8.39
C ASN A 154 -15.24 22.17 7.83
N VAL A 155 -14.47 22.73 6.89
CA VAL A 155 -13.20 22.14 6.42
C VAL A 155 -12.17 22.19 7.55
N ASP A 156 -11.48 21.07 7.80
CA ASP A 156 -10.39 21.04 8.76
C ASP A 156 -9.04 21.24 8.07
N CYS A 157 -8.55 22.48 8.09
CA CYS A 157 -7.23 22.83 7.57
C CYS A 157 -6.09 22.28 8.44
N LEU A 158 -6.30 22.13 9.76
CA LEU A 158 -5.25 21.78 10.72
C LEU A 158 -4.89 20.30 10.67
N ALA A 159 -5.84 19.43 10.35
CA ALA A 159 -5.59 17.99 10.22
C ALA A 159 -4.43 17.66 9.26
N CYS A 160 -4.28 18.44 8.19
CA CYS A 160 -3.23 18.24 7.21
C CYS A 160 -2.01 19.17 7.42
N HIS A 161 -2.22 20.38 7.94
CA HIS A 161 -1.20 21.42 7.94
C HIS A 161 -0.56 21.71 9.30
N ASP A 162 -1.01 21.09 10.40
CA ASP A 162 -0.33 21.24 11.69
C ASP A 162 1.13 20.78 11.61
N THR A 163 2.08 21.62 12.04
CA THR A 163 3.51 21.24 12.18
C THR A 163 4.00 21.24 13.63
N THR A 164 3.12 21.54 14.60
CA THR A 164 3.49 21.49 16.02
C THR A 164 3.44 20.06 16.58
N GLY A 165 2.71 19.16 15.91
CA GLY A 165 2.47 17.79 16.35
C GLY A 165 1.52 17.69 17.53
N THR A 166 0.77 18.76 17.84
CA THR A 166 -0.15 18.82 18.98
C THR A 166 -1.62 18.77 18.59
N TYR A 167 -1.95 18.95 17.30
CA TYR A 167 -3.32 18.85 16.83
C TYR A 167 -3.80 17.39 16.84
N LYS A 168 -4.95 17.13 17.45
CA LYS A 168 -5.54 15.80 17.49
C LYS A 168 -7.06 15.84 17.56
N LYS A 169 -7.71 15.19 16.60
CA LYS A 169 -9.14 14.91 16.65
C LYS A 169 -9.47 13.88 17.70
N ILE A 170 -10.62 14.03 18.34
CA ILE A 170 -11.13 13.03 19.25
C ILE A 170 -11.92 11.98 18.48
N ALA A 171 -11.65 10.71 18.80
CA ALA A 171 -12.20 9.54 18.12
C ALA A 171 -13.73 9.47 18.11
N THR A 172 -14.41 10.19 19.01
CA THR A 172 -15.86 10.11 19.28
C THR A 172 -16.61 11.42 19.01
N ASP A 173 -15.90 12.48 18.61
CA ASP A 173 -16.44 13.84 18.58
C ASP A 173 -16.55 14.37 17.15
N ALA A 174 -16.93 13.50 16.21
CA ALA A 174 -17.33 13.87 14.85
C ALA A 174 -16.35 14.77 14.08
N GLY A 175 -15.06 14.55 14.27
CA GLY A 175 -14.02 15.30 13.57
C GLY A 175 -13.45 16.48 14.36
N HIS A 176 -13.99 16.80 15.54
CA HIS A 176 -13.48 17.89 16.38
C HIS A 176 -12.27 17.46 17.23
N PRO A 177 -11.31 18.35 17.50
CA PRO A 177 -10.40 18.24 18.63
C PRO A 177 -11.16 18.50 19.93
N LEU A 178 -10.47 18.38 21.06
CA LEU A 178 -11.03 18.77 22.34
C LEU A 178 -11.07 20.31 22.46
N TYR A 179 -12.16 20.90 22.96
CA TYR A 179 -12.25 22.36 23.19
C TYR A 179 -12.18 22.75 24.67
N GLU A 180 -12.47 21.81 25.57
CA GLU A 180 -12.42 22.01 27.02
C GLU A 180 -11.77 20.80 27.70
N PRO A 181 -11.12 20.97 28.87
CA PRO A 181 -10.50 19.85 29.57
C PRO A 181 -11.52 18.72 29.86
N ARG A 182 -11.16 17.48 29.53
CA ARG A 182 -12.06 16.33 29.69
C ARG A 182 -11.31 15.10 30.18
N GLU A 183 -11.93 14.39 31.12
CA GLU A 183 -11.44 13.09 31.59
C GLU A 183 -11.58 12.02 30.50
N MET A 184 -10.49 11.37 30.11
CA MET A 184 -10.48 10.39 29.02
C MET A 184 -9.54 9.20 29.30
N PRO A 185 -10.04 7.96 29.36
CA PRO A 185 -11.47 7.58 29.35
C PRO A 185 -12.19 8.02 30.63
N LYS A 186 -13.51 8.13 30.58
CA LYS A 186 -14.34 8.51 31.74
C LYS A 186 -14.06 7.59 32.94
N GLY A 187 -13.83 8.17 34.12
CA GLY A 187 -13.50 7.43 35.35
C GLY A 187 -12.04 6.98 35.48
N SER A 188 -11.13 7.42 34.59
CA SER A 188 -9.70 7.09 34.67
C SER A 188 -8.87 8.01 35.58
N GLY A 189 -9.42 9.16 35.97
CA GLY A 189 -8.71 10.27 36.62
C GLY A 189 -7.82 11.09 35.68
N ASN A 190 -7.68 10.70 34.40
CA ASN A 190 -6.78 11.37 33.47
C ASN A 190 -7.48 12.50 32.70
N ILE A 191 -7.17 13.75 33.03
CA ILE A 191 -7.69 14.95 32.35
C ILE A 191 -6.83 15.28 31.14
N VAL A 192 -7.41 15.16 29.95
CA VAL A 192 -6.82 15.60 28.69
C VAL A 192 -7.14 17.08 28.48
N GLN A 193 -6.15 17.87 28.08
CA GLN A 193 -6.28 19.30 27.82
C GLN A 193 -6.58 19.56 26.34
N PRO A 194 -7.34 20.61 26.00
CA PRO A 194 -7.53 21.02 24.61
C PRO A 194 -6.20 21.48 23.98
N PRO A 195 -5.99 21.30 22.67
CA PRO A 195 -4.81 21.84 22.00
C PRO A 195 -4.92 23.37 21.90
N ASP A 196 -3.76 24.03 21.86
CA ASP A 196 -3.69 25.47 21.61
C ASP A 196 -3.91 25.75 20.12
N LEU A 197 -5.17 26.01 19.75
CA LEU A 197 -5.58 26.24 18.37
C LEU A 197 -4.92 27.48 17.75
N ALA A 198 -4.68 28.54 18.54
CA ALA A 198 -4.00 29.74 18.04
C ALA A 198 -2.54 29.43 17.71
N LYS A 199 -1.83 28.75 18.62
CA LYS A 199 -0.46 28.31 18.37
C LYS A 199 -0.38 27.38 17.16
N ILE A 200 -1.28 26.42 17.02
CA ILE A 200 -1.30 25.53 15.86
C ILE A 200 -1.51 26.31 14.57
N ALA A 201 -2.52 27.20 14.53
CA ALA A 201 -2.82 28.02 13.36
C ALA A 201 -1.63 28.90 12.93
N GLN A 202 -0.86 29.41 13.88
CA GLN A 202 0.34 30.22 13.63
C GLN A 202 1.54 29.42 13.08
N HIS A 203 1.52 28.09 13.24
CA HIS A 203 2.61 27.19 12.84
C HIS A 203 2.14 26.18 11.79
N VAL A 204 1.14 26.52 10.99
CA VAL A 204 0.75 25.68 9.85
C VAL A 204 1.84 25.67 8.78
N GLY A 205 1.97 24.55 8.07
CA GLY A 205 3.01 24.34 7.07
C GLY A 205 2.73 23.19 6.11
N GLN A 206 3.79 22.71 5.44
CA GLN A 206 3.68 21.55 4.55
C GLN A 206 3.35 20.28 5.36
N PRO A 207 2.43 19.42 4.89
CA PRO A 207 2.07 18.19 5.59
C PRO A 207 3.26 17.24 5.77
N GLY A 208 3.46 16.76 6.98
CA GLY A 208 4.34 15.63 7.30
C GLY A 208 3.63 14.27 7.25
N ARG A 209 4.39 13.19 7.44
CA ARG A 209 3.85 11.81 7.48
C ARG A 209 2.87 11.60 8.64
N GLU A 210 3.07 12.29 9.76
CA GLU A 210 2.18 12.25 10.92
C GLU A 210 0.79 12.84 10.64
N ASN A 211 0.69 13.89 9.82
CA ASN A 211 -0.60 14.49 9.44
C ASN A 211 -1.45 13.49 8.65
N CYS A 212 -0.88 12.89 7.60
CA CYS A 212 -1.55 11.85 6.82
C CYS A 212 -1.83 10.61 7.69
N GLY A 213 -0.84 10.24 8.50
CA GLY A 213 -0.86 9.10 9.40
C GLY A 213 -1.94 9.14 10.48
N ALA A 214 -2.32 10.33 10.94
CA ALA A 214 -3.39 10.53 11.92
C ALA A 214 -4.68 9.77 11.51
N CYS A 215 -4.95 9.68 10.20
CA CYS A 215 -6.07 8.93 9.64
C CYS A 215 -5.63 7.63 8.96
N HIS A 216 -4.57 7.66 8.15
CA HIS A 216 -4.21 6.53 7.27
C HIS A 216 -3.57 5.34 8.01
N PHE A 217 -2.88 5.59 9.13
CA PHE A 217 -2.31 4.53 9.98
C PHE A 217 -3.37 3.89 10.88
N ASN A 218 -4.40 4.66 11.26
CA ASN A 218 -5.41 4.27 12.25
C ASN A 218 -6.72 3.71 11.65
N GLY A 219 -6.73 3.42 10.34
CA GLY A 219 -7.92 2.91 9.66
C GLY A 219 -8.42 1.59 10.26
N GLY A 220 -9.74 1.39 10.34
CA GLY A 220 -10.31 0.17 10.92
C GLY A 220 -10.37 0.14 12.45
N GLY A 221 -10.15 1.30 13.09
CA GLY A 221 -10.37 1.49 14.52
C GLY A 221 -9.11 1.46 15.39
N GLY A 222 -7.92 1.45 14.78
CA GLY A 222 -6.64 1.49 15.48
C GLY A 222 -5.45 1.44 14.52
N ASP A 223 -4.25 1.71 15.04
CA ASP A 223 -2.99 1.69 14.31
C ASP A 223 -2.71 0.30 13.68
N ALA A 224 -2.11 0.29 12.49
CA ALA A 224 -1.78 -0.89 11.70
C ALA A 224 -2.94 -1.84 11.33
N VAL A 225 -4.20 -1.55 11.71
CA VAL A 225 -5.31 -2.51 11.58
C VAL A 225 -5.67 -2.81 10.11
N LYS A 226 -5.74 -1.77 9.26
CA LYS A 226 -6.44 -1.85 7.98
C LYS A 226 -5.55 -2.09 6.75
N HIS A 227 -4.66 -1.17 6.41
CA HIS A 227 -3.87 -1.26 5.16
C HIS A 227 -2.79 -2.35 5.25
N GLY A 228 -2.14 -2.48 6.41
CA GLY A 228 -1.06 -3.45 6.65
C GLY A 228 0.31 -2.99 6.16
N ASP A 229 0.39 -2.11 5.17
CA ASP A 229 1.62 -1.43 4.72
C ASP A 229 1.70 0.04 5.15
N LEU A 230 0.74 0.51 5.96
CA LEU A 230 0.72 1.86 6.53
C LEU A 230 0.40 1.81 8.03
N ASP A 231 1.36 2.21 8.85
CA ASP A 231 1.27 2.29 10.32
C ASP A 231 2.22 3.34 10.89
N SER A 232 2.13 3.62 12.20
CA SER A 232 2.90 4.67 12.88
C SER A 232 4.43 4.52 12.81
N SER A 233 4.97 3.33 12.53
CA SER A 233 6.42 3.15 12.30
C SER A 233 6.93 3.92 11.08
N LEU A 234 6.04 4.32 10.16
CA LEU A 234 6.35 5.13 8.99
C LEU A 234 6.46 6.63 9.28
N ILE A 235 6.27 7.10 10.51
CA ILE A 235 6.54 8.50 10.86
C ILE A 235 8.05 8.78 10.73
N LYS A 236 8.90 7.88 11.24
CA LYS A 236 10.37 7.97 11.16
C LYS A 236 10.97 6.60 10.84
N PRO A 237 10.71 6.04 9.64
CA PRO A 237 11.13 4.68 9.32
C PRO A 237 12.63 4.63 9.03
N SER A 238 13.21 3.44 9.21
CA SER A 238 14.54 3.12 8.69
C SER A 238 14.46 2.74 7.21
N ARG A 239 15.60 2.77 6.52
CA ARG A 239 15.72 2.25 5.14
C ARG A 239 15.26 0.80 4.98
N GLU A 240 15.36 -0.02 6.02
CA GLU A 240 14.91 -1.41 5.98
C GLU A 240 13.38 -1.54 5.89
N LEU A 241 12.66 -0.60 6.50
CA LEU A 241 11.20 -0.59 6.51
C LEU A 241 10.63 -0.01 5.21
N ASP A 242 11.05 1.19 4.83
CA ASP A 242 10.65 1.82 3.57
C ASP A 242 11.77 2.72 3.02
N VAL A 243 12.30 2.39 1.83
CA VAL A 243 13.44 3.11 1.25
C VAL A 243 13.12 4.55 0.83
N HIS A 244 11.86 4.87 0.55
CA HIS A 244 11.43 6.20 0.09
C HIS A 244 11.19 7.13 1.29
N MET A 245 10.51 6.64 2.32
CA MET A 245 10.18 7.42 3.51
C MET A 245 11.29 7.43 4.57
N ALA A 246 12.32 6.59 4.42
CA ALA A 246 13.43 6.48 5.36
C ALA A 246 14.07 7.82 5.71
N VAL A 247 14.22 8.11 7.01
CA VAL A 247 14.80 9.37 7.50
C VAL A 247 16.27 9.54 7.12
N ASP A 248 16.97 8.44 6.94
CA ASP A 248 18.36 8.33 6.49
C ASP A 248 18.49 8.10 4.96
N GLY A 249 17.37 8.11 4.25
CA GLY A 249 17.26 7.91 2.80
C GLY A 249 16.70 9.13 2.07
N ALA A 250 15.71 8.91 1.20
CA ALA A 250 15.04 10.00 0.47
C ALA A 250 14.14 10.86 1.36
N ASN A 251 13.77 10.35 2.54
CA ASN A 251 12.95 11.02 3.56
C ASN A 251 11.68 11.67 3.00
N MET A 252 11.06 11.01 2.02
CA MET A 252 9.84 11.50 1.37
C MET A 252 8.68 11.57 2.36
N THR A 253 7.90 12.62 2.26
CA THR A 253 6.55 12.72 2.81
C THR A 253 5.55 12.03 1.87
N CYS A 254 4.30 11.87 2.32
CA CYS A 254 3.25 11.28 1.50
C CYS A 254 3.00 12.12 0.23
N ALA A 255 3.04 13.46 0.35
CA ALA A 255 2.73 14.40 -0.71
C ALA A 255 3.79 14.48 -1.82
N ASP A 256 5.00 13.95 -1.58
CA ASP A 256 6.05 13.88 -2.61
C ASP A 256 5.68 12.90 -3.74
N CYS A 257 4.93 11.84 -3.40
CA CYS A 257 4.40 10.84 -4.34
C CYS A 257 2.91 11.07 -4.63
N HIS A 258 2.10 11.22 -3.57
CA HIS A 258 0.68 11.61 -3.66
C HIS A 258 0.56 13.11 -3.84
N THR A 259 0.96 13.60 -5.00
CA THR A 259 0.88 15.01 -5.36
C THR A 259 -0.53 15.56 -5.27
N PHE A 260 -0.64 16.81 -4.81
CA PHE A 260 -1.91 17.52 -4.68
C PHE A 260 -1.98 18.69 -5.65
N ASN A 261 -2.86 18.60 -6.64
CA ASN A 261 -3.15 19.70 -7.55
C ASN A 261 -4.48 20.33 -7.15
N ALA A 262 -4.46 21.58 -6.67
CA ALA A 262 -5.65 22.24 -6.12
C ALA A 262 -6.39 21.36 -5.08
N HIS A 263 -5.63 20.85 -4.10
CA HIS A 263 -6.08 19.93 -3.05
C HIS A 263 -6.71 18.61 -3.55
N GLN A 264 -6.55 18.26 -4.84
CA GLN A 264 -6.94 16.95 -5.36
C GLN A 264 -5.76 16.00 -5.25
N PRO A 265 -5.86 14.91 -4.45
CA PRO A 265 -4.79 13.93 -4.34
C PRO A 265 -4.67 13.11 -5.63
N SER A 266 -3.44 12.78 -5.99
CA SER A 266 -3.15 11.70 -6.93
C SER A 266 -3.14 10.33 -6.25
N GLY A 267 -3.40 9.29 -7.06
CA GLY A 267 -3.55 7.91 -6.59
C GLY A 267 -4.87 7.64 -5.88
N SER A 268 -5.41 6.43 -6.08
CA SER A 268 -6.65 6.00 -5.42
C SER A 268 -6.72 4.49 -5.35
N ARG A 269 -7.13 3.95 -4.20
CA ARG A 269 -7.40 2.51 -4.04
C ARG A 269 -8.60 2.02 -4.87
N TYR A 270 -9.47 2.92 -5.32
CA TYR A 270 -10.65 2.57 -6.13
C TYR A 270 -10.32 2.46 -7.63
N ALA A 271 -9.16 2.94 -8.05
CA ALA A 271 -8.68 2.93 -9.42
C ALA A 271 -7.15 3.09 -9.43
N ALA A 272 -6.44 2.16 -8.79
CA ALA A 272 -4.99 2.17 -8.80
C ALA A 272 -4.51 1.98 -10.24
N ASN A 273 -3.52 2.75 -10.69
CA ASN A 273 -3.00 2.60 -12.05
C ASN A 273 -2.27 1.24 -12.15
N PRO A 274 -2.76 0.27 -12.94
CA PRO A 274 -2.16 -1.05 -13.03
C PRO A 274 -0.81 -1.03 -13.73
N LYS A 275 -0.63 -0.09 -14.67
CA LYS A 275 0.52 0.03 -15.55
C LYS A 275 0.64 1.46 -16.05
N ASP A 276 1.67 2.15 -15.58
CA ASP A 276 2.03 3.46 -16.10
C ASP A 276 2.79 3.33 -17.43
N THR A 277 2.20 3.88 -18.50
CA THR A 277 2.80 3.91 -19.83
C THR A 277 3.43 5.26 -20.17
N HIS A 278 3.22 6.29 -19.34
CA HIS A 278 3.84 7.61 -19.52
C HIS A 278 5.33 7.53 -19.18
N GLY A 279 5.67 6.83 -18.09
CA GLY A 279 7.05 6.66 -17.67
C GLY A 279 7.50 7.82 -16.78
N LEU A 280 8.71 8.36 -17.01
CA LEU A 280 9.27 9.39 -16.15
C LEU A 280 8.46 10.69 -16.23
N ASP A 281 8.02 11.19 -15.07
CA ASP A 281 7.35 12.48 -14.96
C ASP A 281 8.36 13.63 -15.03
N LEU A 282 8.16 14.50 -16.01
CA LEU A 282 8.93 15.72 -16.21
C LEU A 282 8.27 16.93 -15.52
N PRO A 283 9.01 18.03 -15.28
CA PRO A 283 8.46 19.24 -14.68
C PRO A 283 7.28 19.88 -15.42
N VAL A 284 7.04 19.51 -16.69
CA VAL A 284 5.93 20.03 -17.51
C VAL A 284 4.67 19.16 -17.46
N ASP A 285 4.75 17.97 -16.86
CA ASP A 285 3.63 17.03 -16.81
C ASP A 285 2.60 17.42 -15.73
N ASP A 286 1.46 16.71 -15.70
CA ASP A 286 0.33 16.92 -14.78
C ASP A 286 0.67 16.72 -13.28
N HIS A 287 1.94 16.47 -12.99
CA HIS A 287 2.53 16.22 -11.68
C HIS A 287 1.99 14.97 -10.98
N ASN A 288 1.37 14.00 -11.67
CA ASN A 288 0.88 12.77 -11.03
C ASN A 288 1.99 11.73 -10.83
N ARG A 289 2.68 11.82 -9.69
CA ARG A 289 3.83 10.95 -9.35
C ARG A 289 3.48 9.69 -8.57
N ALA A 290 2.20 9.29 -8.56
CA ALA A 290 1.71 8.19 -7.72
C ALA A 290 2.03 6.77 -8.28
N THR A 291 3.04 6.64 -9.14
CA THR A 291 3.47 5.39 -9.78
C THR A 291 4.98 5.20 -9.61
N CYS A 292 5.48 3.96 -9.67
CA CYS A 292 6.92 3.70 -9.59
C CYS A 292 7.64 4.27 -10.82
N GLU A 293 7.03 4.12 -11.99
CA GLU A 293 7.58 4.51 -13.28
C GLU A 293 7.76 6.04 -13.41
N SER A 294 6.94 6.85 -12.73
CA SER A 294 7.09 8.31 -12.68
C SER A 294 8.49 8.78 -12.26
N CYS A 295 9.17 8.01 -11.39
CA CYS A 295 10.51 8.33 -10.90
C CYS A 295 11.60 7.38 -11.43
N HIS A 296 11.24 6.14 -11.75
CA HIS A 296 12.20 5.09 -12.11
C HIS A 296 12.20 4.70 -13.60
N GLY A 297 11.21 5.16 -14.37
CA GLY A 297 10.95 4.71 -15.73
C GLY A 297 10.46 3.27 -15.81
N VAL A 298 10.24 2.79 -17.03
CA VAL A 298 9.65 1.46 -17.30
C VAL A 298 10.70 0.33 -17.37
N THR A 299 11.99 0.67 -17.45
CA THR A 299 13.11 -0.31 -17.52
C THR A 299 14.26 0.08 -16.57
N PRO A 300 14.05 0.07 -15.25
CA PRO A 300 15.03 0.57 -14.28
C PRO A 300 16.23 -0.35 -14.04
N HIS A 301 16.19 -1.61 -14.50
CA HIS A 301 17.23 -2.60 -14.22
C HIS A 301 18.31 -2.61 -15.30
N LYS A 302 19.55 -2.93 -14.92
CA LYS A 302 20.64 -3.19 -15.87
C LYS A 302 20.44 -4.47 -16.68
N GLU A 303 19.72 -5.44 -16.10
CA GLU A 303 19.45 -6.72 -16.74
C GLU A 303 18.11 -6.67 -17.46
N ASP A 304 18.14 -6.76 -18.79
CA ASP A 304 16.95 -6.77 -19.64
C ASP A 304 15.95 -7.85 -19.26
N ARG A 305 16.42 -9.00 -18.75
CA ARG A 305 15.56 -10.07 -18.29
C ARG A 305 14.63 -9.62 -17.17
N ILE A 306 15.12 -8.82 -16.22
CA ILE A 306 14.30 -8.29 -15.12
C ILE A 306 13.35 -7.21 -15.65
N ASN A 307 13.81 -6.35 -16.56
CA ASN A 307 12.94 -5.36 -17.19
C ASN A 307 11.74 -6.00 -17.90
N ARG A 308 11.91 -7.13 -18.59
CA ARG A 308 10.80 -7.88 -19.21
C ARG A 308 9.79 -8.44 -18.21
N HIS A 309 10.16 -8.62 -16.94
CA HIS A 309 9.18 -9.00 -15.93
C HIS A 309 8.18 -7.87 -15.66
N ALA A 310 8.59 -6.60 -15.78
CA ALA A 310 7.70 -5.46 -15.61
C ALA A 310 6.60 -5.38 -16.68
N ASP A 311 6.65 -6.20 -17.74
CA ASP A 311 5.52 -6.35 -18.67
C ASP A 311 4.32 -7.03 -18.01
N ARG A 312 4.57 -7.91 -17.04
CA ARG A 312 3.56 -8.78 -16.41
C ARG A 312 3.51 -8.71 -14.89
N LEU A 313 4.54 -8.20 -14.23
CA LEU A 313 4.61 -8.01 -12.78
C LEU A 313 4.62 -6.50 -12.47
N ALA A 314 3.83 -6.09 -11.48
CA ALA A 314 3.95 -4.77 -10.89
C ALA A 314 5.29 -4.66 -10.12
N CYS A 315 5.88 -3.46 -10.06
CA CYS A 315 7.11 -3.23 -9.30
C CYS A 315 6.96 -3.65 -7.83
N GLN A 316 5.79 -3.34 -7.25
CA GLN A 316 5.38 -3.67 -5.90
C GLN A 316 5.49 -5.17 -5.61
N THR A 317 5.15 -6.04 -6.57
CA THR A 317 5.19 -7.51 -6.42
C THR A 317 6.59 -8.01 -6.05
N CYS A 318 7.62 -7.40 -6.61
CA CYS A 318 9.01 -7.78 -6.37
C CYS A 318 9.64 -6.97 -5.23
N HIS A 319 9.25 -5.71 -5.05
CA HIS A 319 9.91 -4.78 -4.15
C HIS A 319 9.25 -4.63 -2.77
N ILE A 320 8.07 -5.22 -2.57
CA ILE A 320 7.40 -5.31 -1.27
C ILE A 320 7.21 -6.80 -0.94
N PRO A 321 8.27 -7.49 -0.46
CA PRO A 321 8.23 -8.94 -0.24
C PRO A 321 7.22 -9.34 0.85
N GLU A 322 7.03 -8.47 1.84
CA GLU A 322 6.17 -8.63 3.02
C GLU A 322 5.66 -7.24 3.48
N PHE A 323 4.46 -7.20 4.06
CA PHE A 323 3.88 -6.02 4.73
C PHE A 323 3.75 -6.26 6.25
N ALA A 324 3.29 -5.26 7.00
CA ALA A 324 3.26 -5.26 8.46
C ALA A 324 4.65 -5.53 9.05
N ARG A 325 5.67 -4.85 8.50
CA ARG A 325 7.09 -5.00 8.86
C ARG A 325 7.57 -4.00 9.90
N GLY A 326 6.69 -3.11 10.36
CA GLY A 326 6.98 -2.07 11.37
C GLY A 326 7.04 -2.58 12.82
N GLY A 327 6.86 -3.88 13.04
CA GLY A 327 6.71 -4.46 14.39
C GLY A 327 5.31 -4.30 14.99
N LEU A 328 4.31 -4.03 14.13
CA LEU A 328 2.90 -3.93 14.50
C LEU A 328 2.07 -4.90 13.66
N GLY A 329 1.30 -5.75 14.33
CA GLY A 329 0.41 -6.70 13.67
C GLY A 329 -0.80 -6.03 13.02
N THR A 330 -1.11 -6.45 11.80
CA THR A 330 -2.32 -6.02 11.09
C THR A 330 -3.40 -7.08 11.16
N LYS A 331 -4.68 -6.68 11.21
CA LYS A 331 -5.78 -7.66 11.22
C LYS A 331 -5.88 -8.35 9.87
N MET A 332 -5.91 -9.68 9.90
CA MET A 332 -6.11 -10.55 8.74
C MET A 332 -7.49 -11.21 8.75
N LEU A 333 -8.13 -11.30 9.92
CA LEU A 333 -9.50 -11.77 10.10
C LEU A 333 -10.29 -10.81 10.99
N TRP A 334 -11.57 -10.63 10.66
CA TRP A 334 -12.58 -10.05 11.56
C TRP A 334 -13.91 -10.79 11.39
N ASP A 335 -14.27 -11.63 12.36
CA ASP A 335 -15.53 -12.37 12.40
C ASP A 335 -16.52 -11.73 13.37
N TRP A 336 -17.47 -10.97 12.83
CA TRP A 336 -18.56 -10.36 13.61
C TRP A 336 -19.58 -11.39 14.12
N SER A 337 -19.68 -12.57 13.50
CA SER A 337 -20.70 -13.57 13.86
C SER A 337 -20.57 -14.12 15.28
N THR A 338 -19.40 -13.94 15.88
CA THR A 338 -19.10 -14.38 17.24
C THR A 338 -19.25 -13.29 18.29
N ALA A 339 -19.52 -12.05 17.89
CA ALA A 339 -19.65 -10.91 18.80
C ALA A 339 -20.83 -11.08 19.78
N GLY A 340 -20.79 -10.35 20.89
CA GLY A 340 -21.85 -10.32 21.90
C GLY A 340 -21.68 -11.31 23.06
N LYS A 341 -20.62 -12.13 23.08
CA LYS A 341 -20.36 -13.02 24.23
C LYS A 341 -20.02 -12.21 25.49
N ARG A 342 -20.60 -12.64 26.60
CA ARG A 342 -20.32 -12.14 27.96
C ARG A 342 -19.54 -13.19 28.75
N GLY A 343 -18.76 -12.74 29.72
CA GLY A 343 -18.05 -13.61 30.65
C GLY A 343 -19.00 -14.20 31.72
N PRO A 344 -18.47 -15.10 32.57
CA PRO A 344 -19.24 -15.69 33.69
C PRO A 344 -19.79 -14.66 34.68
N ASP A 345 -19.18 -13.47 34.77
CA ASP A 345 -19.61 -12.35 35.61
C ASP A 345 -20.69 -11.48 34.96
N GLY A 346 -21.18 -11.86 33.78
CA GLY A 346 -22.17 -11.13 33.01
C GLY A 346 -21.61 -9.88 32.30
N LYS A 347 -20.31 -9.58 32.41
CA LYS A 347 -19.70 -8.43 31.74
C LYS A 347 -19.30 -8.77 30.30
N PRO A 348 -19.17 -7.77 29.40
CA PRO A 348 -18.68 -8.00 28.05
C PRO A 348 -17.28 -8.64 28.07
N LEU A 349 -17.10 -9.71 27.29
CA LEU A 349 -15.85 -10.46 27.24
C LEU A 349 -14.83 -9.81 26.30
N PHE A 350 -13.58 -9.71 26.73
CA PHE A 350 -12.45 -9.24 25.92
C PHE A 350 -11.27 -10.19 26.15
N ILE A 351 -10.68 -10.72 25.07
CA ILE A 351 -9.59 -11.69 25.16
C ILE A 351 -8.40 -11.15 24.38
N LYS A 352 -7.23 -11.16 25.01
CA LYS A 352 -5.96 -10.86 24.37
C LYS A 352 -5.12 -12.13 24.25
N ASN A 353 -4.29 -12.21 23.20
CA ASN A 353 -3.25 -13.24 23.11
C ASN A 353 -1.99 -12.84 23.91
N ASP A 354 -0.98 -13.71 23.90
CA ASP A 354 0.29 -13.52 24.62
C ASP A 354 1.10 -12.30 24.13
N HIS A 355 0.86 -11.84 22.90
CA HIS A 355 1.44 -10.62 22.33
C HIS A 355 0.64 -9.36 22.67
N GLY A 356 -0.43 -9.47 23.46
CA GLY A 356 -1.28 -8.35 23.87
C GLY A 356 -2.29 -7.89 22.81
N HIS A 357 -2.38 -8.56 21.66
CA HIS A 357 -3.38 -8.29 20.63
C HIS A 357 -4.76 -8.74 21.12
N LEU A 358 -5.76 -7.89 20.95
CA LEU A 358 -7.15 -8.22 21.24
C LEU A 358 -7.65 -9.20 20.17
N ILE A 359 -7.74 -10.49 20.49
CA ILE A 359 -8.17 -11.56 19.58
C ILE A 359 -9.67 -11.83 19.65
N TYR A 360 -10.35 -11.34 20.68
CA TYR A 360 -11.80 -11.34 20.76
C TYR A 360 -12.30 -10.11 21.52
N SER A 361 -13.39 -9.51 21.05
CA SER A 361 -14.12 -8.46 21.76
C SER A 361 -15.62 -8.72 21.68
N ALA A 362 -16.35 -8.58 22.79
CA ALA A 362 -17.81 -8.62 22.78
C ALA A 362 -18.42 -7.63 21.78
N GLU A 363 -17.78 -6.48 21.58
CA GLU A 363 -18.25 -5.43 20.68
C GLU A 363 -18.11 -5.81 19.20
N LYS A 364 -17.20 -6.72 18.86
CA LYS A 364 -16.67 -6.84 17.49
C LYS A 364 -16.44 -8.27 17.00
N GLY A 365 -16.46 -9.26 17.90
CA GLY A 365 -16.21 -10.67 17.59
C GLY A 365 -14.73 -11.03 17.58
N ASP A 366 -14.38 -12.06 16.81
CA ASP A 366 -13.04 -12.64 16.74
C ASP A 366 -12.12 -11.93 15.74
N PHE A 367 -10.83 -11.92 16.04
CA PHE A 367 -9.78 -11.32 15.23
C PHE A 367 -8.58 -12.26 15.09
N GLU A 368 -7.95 -12.23 13.92
CA GLU A 368 -6.60 -12.76 13.72
C GLU A 368 -5.69 -11.66 13.19
N TYR A 369 -4.41 -11.74 13.56
CA TYR A 369 -3.40 -10.76 13.24
C TYR A 369 -2.24 -11.43 12.49
N GLY A 370 -1.60 -10.67 11.62
CA GLY A 370 -0.36 -11.05 10.95
C GLY A 370 0.69 -9.96 11.02
N GLU A 371 1.95 -10.38 11.11
CA GLU A 371 3.16 -9.54 11.02
C GLU A 371 4.09 -10.13 9.97
N ASN A 372 4.85 -9.28 9.27
CA ASN A 372 5.74 -9.70 8.17
C ASN A 372 5.00 -10.60 7.15
N VAL A 373 3.80 -10.19 6.77
CA VAL A 373 2.89 -11.02 6.00
C VAL A 373 3.26 -10.98 4.53
N ARG A 374 3.42 -12.15 3.92
CA ARG A 374 3.58 -12.30 2.46
C ARG A 374 2.28 -11.90 1.74
N PRO A 375 2.32 -11.00 0.74
CA PRO A 375 1.14 -10.65 -0.04
C PRO A 375 0.55 -11.84 -0.81
N VAL A 376 -0.75 -11.77 -1.06
CA VAL A 376 -1.43 -12.59 -2.09
C VAL A 376 -1.26 -11.90 -3.44
N TYR A 377 -1.02 -12.67 -4.49
CA TYR A 377 -0.76 -12.13 -5.82
C TYR A 377 -1.93 -12.39 -6.76
N LYS A 378 -2.43 -11.33 -7.41
CA LYS A 378 -3.56 -11.42 -8.35
C LYS A 378 -3.27 -10.60 -9.60
N TRP A 379 -3.81 -11.01 -10.74
CA TRP A 379 -3.87 -10.16 -11.92
C TRP A 379 -4.75 -8.94 -11.65
N TYR A 380 -4.31 -7.78 -12.13
CA TYR A 380 -5.03 -6.53 -12.02
C TYR A 380 -4.83 -5.67 -13.27
N ASN A 381 -5.93 -5.23 -13.88
CA ASN A 381 -5.97 -4.45 -15.12
C ASN A 381 -6.51 -3.03 -14.96
N GLY A 382 -6.69 -2.54 -13.73
CA GLY A 382 -7.24 -1.21 -13.45
C GLY A 382 -8.71 -1.21 -13.02
N VAL A 383 -9.39 -2.34 -13.10
CA VAL A 383 -10.81 -2.46 -12.71
C VAL A 383 -10.94 -3.13 -11.34
N VAL A 384 -11.66 -2.46 -10.43
CA VAL A 384 -12.06 -2.98 -9.13
C VAL A 384 -13.59 -3.01 -9.06
N HIS A 385 -14.15 -4.20 -8.91
CA HIS A 385 -15.60 -4.43 -8.75
C HIS A 385 -15.98 -4.28 -7.29
N GLN A 386 -16.16 -3.03 -6.85
CA GLN A 386 -16.48 -2.71 -5.47
C GLN A 386 -17.98 -2.91 -5.18
N ILE A 387 -18.28 -3.67 -4.12
CA ILE A 387 -19.63 -3.85 -3.57
C ILE A 387 -20.02 -2.63 -2.74
N ALA A 388 -21.17 -2.06 -3.06
CA ALA A 388 -21.87 -1.05 -2.28
C ALA A 388 -22.84 -1.73 -1.31
N ILE A 389 -23.24 -1.03 -0.24
CA ILE A 389 -24.14 -1.60 0.77
C ILE A 389 -25.50 -2.01 0.19
N THR A 390 -25.93 -1.35 -0.89
CA THR A 390 -27.21 -1.56 -1.57
C THR A 390 -27.17 -2.62 -2.68
N ASP A 391 -26.00 -3.15 -3.02
CA ASP A 391 -25.91 -4.17 -4.05
C ASP A 391 -26.51 -5.49 -3.57
N ARG A 392 -27.13 -6.20 -4.50
CA ARG A 392 -27.53 -7.58 -4.28
C ARG A 392 -26.30 -8.50 -4.31
N ILE A 393 -26.21 -9.41 -3.34
CA ILE A 393 -25.10 -10.34 -3.17
C ILE A 393 -25.52 -11.79 -3.46
N ASP A 394 -24.53 -12.62 -3.78
CA ASP A 394 -24.65 -14.07 -3.85
C ASP A 394 -24.15 -14.66 -2.53
N ASP A 395 -25.08 -15.12 -1.70
CA ASP A 395 -24.80 -15.63 -0.35
C ASP A 395 -24.47 -17.13 -0.32
N THR A 396 -24.34 -17.78 -1.47
CA THR A 396 -23.94 -19.20 -1.58
C THR A 396 -22.43 -19.41 -1.58
N LYS A 397 -21.66 -18.33 -1.68
CA LYS A 397 -20.20 -18.33 -1.75
C LYS A 397 -19.59 -17.23 -0.88
N VAL A 398 -18.28 -17.27 -0.73
CA VAL A 398 -17.53 -16.18 -0.11
C VAL A 398 -17.67 -14.92 -0.99
N LEU A 399 -18.13 -13.82 -0.40
CA LEU A 399 -18.33 -12.56 -1.09
C LEU A 399 -17.02 -11.77 -1.18
N GLU A 400 -16.51 -11.57 -2.39
CA GLU A 400 -15.44 -10.61 -2.62
C GLU A 400 -16.01 -9.18 -2.66
N LEU A 401 -15.66 -8.36 -1.67
CA LEU A 401 -16.17 -6.99 -1.54
C LEU A 401 -15.59 -6.01 -2.57
N ASN A 402 -14.44 -6.35 -3.13
CA ASN A 402 -13.75 -5.56 -4.14
C ASN A 402 -12.89 -6.48 -5.01
N ALA A 403 -13.56 -7.32 -5.80
CA ALA A 403 -12.89 -8.21 -6.73
C ALA A 403 -12.04 -7.38 -7.71
N VAL A 404 -10.80 -7.83 -7.95
CA VAL A 404 -9.88 -7.20 -8.90
C VAL A 404 -9.95 -7.97 -10.21
N GLU A 405 -10.06 -7.26 -11.33
CA GLU A 405 -10.13 -7.88 -12.65
C GLU A 405 -8.76 -7.94 -13.30
N GLY A 406 -8.49 -9.02 -14.04
CA GLY A 406 -7.30 -9.16 -14.86
C GLY A 406 -7.03 -10.62 -15.20
N SER A 407 -6.21 -10.86 -16.21
CA SER A 407 -5.72 -12.21 -16.54
C SER A 407 -4.44 -12.13 -17.36
N ALA A 408 -3.80 -13.27 -17.56
CA ALA A 408 -2.68 -13.45 -18.48
C ALA A 408 -2.93 -12.94 -19.91
N LYS A 409 -4.19 -13.00 -20.37
CA LYS A 409 -4.56 -12.62 -21.74
C LYS A 409 -4.73 -11.12 -21.91
N ASP A 410 -4.90 -10.39 -20.81
CA ASP A 410 -5.08 -8.96 -20.83
C ASP A 410 -3.70 -8.26 -20.92
N PRO A 411 -3.41 -7.51 -22.00
CA PRO A 411 -2.12 -6.82 -22.16
C PRO A 411 -1.92 -5.64 -21.19
N ASN A 412 -3.00 -5.15 -20.57
CA ASN A 412 -2.97 -4.07 -19.58
C ASN A 412 -2.86 -4.62 -18.15
N ALA A 413 -3.05 -5.93 -17.95
CA ALA A 413 -2.96 -6.53 -16.64
C ALA A 413 -1.51 -6.81 -16.22
N ARG A 414 -1.24 -6.56 -14.94
CA ARG A 414 -0.04 -7.03 -14.25
C ARG A 414 -0.43 -7.81 -13.00
N ILE A 415 0.47 -8.64 -12.50
CA ILE A 415 0.33 -9.33 -11.22
C ILE A 415 0.75 -8.35 -10.12
N TRP A 416 -0.18 -8.05 -9.21
CA TRP A 416 -0.06 -7.10 -8.11
C TRP A 416 -0.11 -7.80 -6.75
N PRO A 417 0.55 -7.24 -5.71
CA PRO A 417 0.48 -7.75 -4.34
C PRO A 417 -0.70 -7.13 -3.57
N PHE A 418 -1.40 -7.99 -2.82
CA PHE A 418 -2.53 -7.60 -2.00
C PHE A 418 -2.43 -8.16 -0.59
N LYS A 419 -2.86 -7.38 0.40
CA LYS A 419 -3.40 -7.91 1.64
C LYS A 419 -4.82 -8.37 1.35
N VAL A 420 -5.15 -9.61 1.70
CA VAL A 420 -6.53 -10.09 1.68
C VAL A 420 -7.05 -10.09 3.11
N MET A 421 -8.01 -9.22 3.41
CA MET A 421 -8.72 -9.20 4.68
C MET A 421 -9.87 -10.20 4.63
N HIS A 422 -9.85 -11.17 5.54
CA HIS A 422 -10.92 -12.14 5.71
C HIS A 422 -11.94 -11.57 6.69
N GLY A 423 -13.22 -11.79 6.44
CA GLY A 423 -14.24 -11.39 7.40
C GLY A 423 -15.48 -12.23 7.33
N LYS A 424 -16.35 -12.00 8.31
CA LYS A 424 -17.70 -12.55 8.33
C LYS A 424 -18.62 -11.52 8.99
N GLN A 425 -19.62 -11.05 8.26
CA GLN A 425 -20.38 -9.85 8.63
C GLN A 425 -21.88 -10.03 8.39
N PRO A 426 -22.75 -9.28 9.09
CA PRO A 426 -24.18 -9.43 8.94
C PRO A 426 -24.65 -8.99 7.54
N TYR A 427 -25.71 -9.65 7.06
CA TYR A 427 -26.41 -9.33 5.82
C TYR A 427 -27.90 -9.69 5.94
N ASP A 428 -28.76 -9.10 5.09
CA ASP A 428 -30.19 -9.40 5.01
C ASP A 428 -30.43 -10.66 4.16
N LYS A 429 -31.01 -11.71 4.76
CA LYS A 429 -31.19 -13.02 4.10
C LYS A 429 -32.22 -13.01 2.98
N VAL A 430 -33.19 -12.10 3.01
CA VAL A 430 -34.30 -12.05 2.05
C VAL A 430 -33.96 -11.07 0.93
N ASN A 431 -33.54 -9.85 1.29
CA ASN A 431 -33.15 -8.83 0.32
C ASN A 431 -31.82 -9.14 -0.36
N LYS A 432 -31.00 -10.02 0.25
CA LYS A 432 -29.66 -10.38 -0.22
C LYS A 432 -28.78 -9.13 -0.38
N THR A 433 -28.77 -8.27 0.62
CA THR A 433 -27.90 -7.08 0.67
C THR A 433 -27.09 -7.11 1.96
N LEU A 434 -25.94 -6.44 1.96
CA LEU A 434 -25.28 -6.12 3.23
C LEU A 434 -26.16 -5.16 4.04
N VAL A 435 -25.92 -5.08 5.34
CA VAL A 435 -26.72 -4.22 6.23
C VAL A 435 -25.89 -3.11 6.85
N VAL A 436 -26.53 -1.98 7.11
CA VAL A 436 -26.00 -0.94 8.00
C VAL A 436 -26.22 -1.43 9.43
N ASN A 437 -25.11 -1.67 10.15
CA ASN A 437 -25.14 -2.08 11.54
C ASN A 437 -24.87 -0.85 12.43
N HIS A 438 -25.84 -0.42 13.24
CA HIS A 438 -25.68 0.71 14.15
C HIS A 438 -24.83 0.32 15.36
N VAL A 439 -23.51 0.44 15.25
CA VAL A 439 -22.59 -0.06 16.27
C VAL A 439 -22.25 0.96 17.35
N TYR A 440 -22.32 2.26 17.03
CA TYR A 440 -21.84 3.33 17.91
C TYR A 440 -22.96 4.31 18.29
N GLY A 441 -23.12 4.52 19.60
CA GLY A 441 -24.10 5.45 20.16
C GLY A 441 -24.25 5.24 21.66
N LYS A 442 -24.96 6.16 22.33
CA LYS A 442 -25.38 6.01 23.73
C LYS A 442 -26.83 5.54 23.87
N ASP A 443 -27.51 5.37 22.75
CA ASP A 443 -28.86 4.84 22.69
C ASP A 443 -28.89 3.32 22.96
N ASP A 444 -30.09 2.80 23.14
CA ASP A 444 -30.34 1.40 23.46
C ASP A 444 -30.34 0.49 22.21
N THR A 445 -30.06 1.03 21.03
CA THR A 445 -29.97 0.29 19.75
C THR A 445 -28.52 0.03 19.33
N ALA A 446 -27.54 0.82 19.81
CA ALA A 446 -26.14 0.69 19.46
C ALA A 446 -25.52 -0.66 19.87
N PHE A 447 -24.94 -1.41 18.92
CA PHE A 447 -24.45 -2.77 19.18
C PHE A 447 -23.34 -2.83 20.24
N TRP A 448 -22.38 -1.89 20.27
CA TRP A 448 -21.24 -1.99 21.20
C TRP A 448 -21.63 -1.87 22.68
N GLY A 449 -22.79 -1.25 23.00
CA GLY A 449 -23.30 -1.18 24.36
C GLY A 449 -24.31 -2.29 24.69
N ASN A 450 -25.06 -2.76 23.70
CA ASN A 450 -26.26 -3.57 23.92
C ASN A 450 -26.12 -5.04 23.45
N PHE A 451 -25.26 -5.30 22.46
CA PHE A 451 -25.01 -6.62 21.85
C PHE A 451 -26.25 -7.31 21.24
N ASP A 452 -27.19 -6.52 20.72
CA ASP A 452 -28.37 -6.99 20.00
C ASP A 452 -28.27 -6.65 18.51
N TYR A 453 -28.00 -7.65 17.69
CA TYR A 453 -27.89 -7.48 16.24
C TYR A 453 -29.21 -7.09 15.58
N ALA A 454 -30.33 -7.68 15.97
CA ALA A 454 -31.61 -7.42 15.32
C ALA A 454 -32.02 -5.96 15.52
N LYS A 455 -31.86 -5.46 16.74
CA LYS A 455 -32.14 -4.07 17.10
C LYS A 455 -31.19 -3.09 16.41
N SER A 456 -29.88 -3.40 16.43
CA SER A 456 -28.84 -2.58 15.81
C SER A 456 -28.98 -2.47 14.29
N ILE A 457 -29.22 -3.60 13.62
CA ILE A 457 -29.42 -3.64 12.17
C ILE A 457 -30.70 -2.89 11.79
N LYS A 458 -31.79 -3.10 12.52
CA LYS A 458 -33.03 -2.36 12.26
C LYS A 458 -32.80 -0.85 12.36
N ALA A 459 -32.18 -0.38 13.44
CA ALA A 459 -31.90 1.05 13.63
C ALA A 459 -31.02 1.62 12.52
N GLY A 460 -29.94 0.92 12.14
CA GLY A 460 -29.04 1.35 11.08
C GLY A 460 -29.71 1.39 9.71
N MET A 461 -30.53 0.39 9.38
CA MET A 461 -31.27 0.33 8.12
C MET A 461 -32.38 1.37 8.04
N ASP A 462 -33.13 1.59 9.14
CA ASP A 462 -34.14 2.65 9.23
C ASP A 462 -33.50 4.03 9.04
N TYR A 463 -32.37 4.29 9.72
CA TYR A 463 -31.62 5.55 9.62
C TYR A 463 -31.15 5.82 8.18
N ALA A 464 -30.67 4.76 7.52
CA ALA A 464 -30.20 4.78 6.13
C ALA A 464 -31.34 4.83 5.10
N GLU A 465 -32.60 4.70 5.53
CA GLU A 465 -33.77 4.60 4.66
C GLU A 465 -33.68 3.43 3.67
N LEU A 466 -33.09 2.31 4.12
CA LEU A 466 -32.91 1.09 3.33
C LEU A 466 -33.86 -0.02 3.79
N PRO A 467 -34.36 -0.86 2.87
CA PRO A 467 -35.26 -1.96 3.23
C PRO A 467 -34.54 -3.00 4.09
N TYR A 468 -35.20 -3.43 5.16
CA TYR A 468 -34.76 -4.55 6.00
C TYR A 468 -35.91 -5.54 6.15
N SER A 469 -35.64 -6.81 5.89
CA SER A 469 -36.64 -7.88 5.95
C SER A 469 -37.02 -8.30 7.37
N GLY A 470 -36.23 -7.89 8.37
CA GLY A 470 -36.33 -8.42 9.73
C GLY A 470 -35.47 -9.67 9.96
N GLU A 471 -34.89 -10.23 8.90
CA GLU A 471 -34.07 -11.43 8.96
C GLU A 471 -32.63 -11.18 8.52
N PHE A 472 -31.68 -11.47 9.39
CA PHE A 472 -30.27 -11.39 9.08
C PHE A 472 -29.55 -12.75 9.22
N GLY A 473 -28.42 -12.86 8.55
CA GLY A 473 -27.45 -13.93 8.71
C GLY A 473 -26.04 -13.36 8.67
N PHE A 474 -25.03 -14.22 8.66
CA PHE A 474 -23.63 -13.80 8.49
C PHE A 474 -23.04 -14.44 7.23
N ILE A 475 -22.39 -13.61 6.42
CA ILE A 475 -21.74 -14.03 5.17
C ILE A 475 -20.23 -13.88 5.30
N GLU A 476 -19.48 -14.86 4.81
CA GLU A 476 -18.03 -14.76 4.68
C GLU A 476 -17.64 -13.80 3.57
N THR A 477 -16.63 -12.97 3.82
CA THR A 477 -16.16 -11.95 2.89
C THR A 477 -14.65 -12.01 2.71
N ARG A 478 -14.19 -11.51 1.57
CA ARG A 478 -12.79 -11.19 1.30
C ARG A 478 -12.69 -9.77 0.76
N MET A 479 -11.67 -9.04 1.18
CA MET A 479 -11.40 -7.69 0.69
C MET A 479 -9.92 -7.53 0.36
N ASN A 480 -9.64 -7.17 -0.89
CA ASN A 480 -8.30 -6.95 -1.42
C ASN A 480 -7.82 -5.52 -1.11
N TRP A 481 -6.66 -5.39 -0.48
CA TRP A 481 -6.01 -4.11 -0.22
C TRP A 481 -4.68 -4.09 -0.95
N PHE A 482 -4.49 -3.13 -1.85
CA PHE A 482 -3.22 -2.96 -2.56
C PHE A 482 -2.10 -2.72 -1.55
N ILE A 483 -0.97 -3.40 -1.76
CA ILE A 483 0.25 -3.18 -1.00
C ILE A 483 1.19 -2.33 -1.85
N THR A 484 1.41 -1.08 -1.45
CA THR A 484 2.12 -0.07 -2.25
C THR A 484 3.21 0.67 -1.47
N HIS A 485 3.28 0.49 -0.16
CA HIS A 485 4.27 1.07 0.73
C HIS A 485 5.12 -0.02 1.40
N MET A 486 6.05 0.38 2.26
CA MET A 486 7.08 -0.49 2.81
C MET A 486 7.92 -1.11 1.69
N VAL A 487 8.38 -0.28 0.75
CA VAL A 487 9.29 -0.74 -0.31
C VAL A 487 10.63 -1.12 0.33
N ALA A 488 11.01 -2.38 0.22
CA ALA A 488 12.22 -2.91 0.84
C ALA A 488 13.49 -2.47 0.07
N PRO A 489 14.67 -2.48 0.71
CA PRO A 489 15.95 -2.37 0.01
C PRO A 489 16.04 -3.32 -1.17
N LYS A 490 16.69 -2.90 -2.26
CA LYS A 490 16.84 -3.71 -3.48
C LYS A 490 17.49 -5.08 -3.22
N GLU A 491 18.33 -5.17 -2.19
CA GLU A 491 18.99 -6.42 -1.75
C GLU A 491 17.99 -7.45 -1.18
N LYS A 492 16.79 -6.99 -0.79
CA LYS A 492 15.68 -7.78 -0.25
C LYS A 492 14.51 -7.90 -1.24
N ALA A 493 14.69 -7.46 -2.48
CA ALA A 493 13.71 -7.73 -3.52
C ALA A 493 13.54 -9.25 -3.70
N VAL A 494 12.33 -9.67 -4.08
CA VAL A 494 11.98 -11.07 -4.23
C VAL A 494 12.95 -11.77 -5.21
N PRO A 495 13.66 -12.83 -4.78
CA PRO A 495 14.57 -13.59 -5.65
C PRO A 495 13.79 -14.50 -6.60
N CYS A 496 14.38 -14.77 -7.77
CA CYS A 496 13.77 -15.57 -8.85
C CYS A 496 13.16 -16.89 -8.36
N GLN A 497 13.86 -17.58 -7.46
CA GLN A 497 13.54 -18.92 -6.97
C GLN A 497 12.27 -18.95 -6.12
N GLU A 498 11.82 -17.83 -5.55
CA GLU A 498 10.55 -17.79 -4.83
C GLU A 498 9.33 -17.76 -5.75
N CYS A 499 9.50 -17.39 -7.03
CA CYS A 499 8.45 -17.39 -8.04
C CYS A 499 8.60 -18.56 -9.03
N HIS A 500 9.83 -18.86 -9.44
CA HIS A 500 10.19 -19.91 -10.39
C HIS A 500 10.47 -21.24 -9.67
N THR A 501 9.54 -21.67 -8.83
CA THR A 501 9.63 -22.91 -8.03
C THR A 501 8.40 -23.76 -8.21
N ARG A 502 8.57 -25.09 -8.10
CA ARG A 502 7.47 -26.07 -8.12
C ARG A 502 6.81 -26.23 -6.76
N SER A 503 7.34 -25.59 -5.73
CA SER A 503 6.81 -25.69 -4.39
C SER A 503 5.41 -25.10 -4.30
N ALA A 504 4.54 -25.73 -3.51
CA ALA A 504 3.18 -25.25 -3.28
C ALA A 504 3.14 -23.90 -2.54
N ASP A 505 4.23 -23.54 -1.85
CA ASP A 505 4.41 -22.25 -1.16
C ASP A 505 5.08 -21.17 -2.04
N GLY A 506 5.29 -21.44 -3.33
CA GLY A 506 5.82 -20.47 -4.28
C GLY A 506 4.91 -19.24 -4.38
N ARG A 507 5.50 -18.04 -4.49
CA ARG A 507 4.75 -16.76 -4.48
C ARG A 507 3.65 -16.70 -5.53
N LEU A 508 3.93 -17.22 -6.73
CA LEU A 508 2.99 -17.19 -7.84
C LEU A 508 2.22 -18.51 -7.99
N ALA A 509 2.14 -19.37 -6.97
CA ALA A 509 1.50 -20.69 -7.08
C ALA A 509 0.04 -20.63 -7.56
N GLU A 510 -0.71 -19.58 -7.17
CA GLU A 510 -2.12 -19.39 -7.58
C GLU A 510 -2.28 -18.83 -9.01
N ILE A 511 -1.20 -18.32 -9.63
CA ILE A 511 -1.24 -17.75 -10.98
C ILE A 511 -1.05 -18.86 -12.03
N THR A 512 -2.13 -19.54 -12.40
CA THR A 512 -2.07 -20.78 -13.21
C THR A 512 -2.29 -20.57 -14.72
N ASP A 513 -2.59 -19.34 -15.15
CA ASP A 513 -2.97 -18.99 -16.51
C ASP A 513 -1.81 -18.49 -17.41
N ILE A 514 -0.57 -18.52 -16.90
CA ILE A 514 0.67 -18.34 -17.65
C ILE A 514 1.65 -19.48 -17.41
N TYR A 515 2.51 -19.72 -18.40
CA TYR A 515 3.68 -20.58 -18.23
C TYR A 515 4.81 -19.83 -17.52
N ILE A 516 5.24 -20.33 -16.36
CA ILE A 516 6.35 -19.81 -15.56
C ILE A 516 7.50 -20.82 -15.61
N PRO A 517 8.65 -20.47 -16.24
CA PRO A 517 9.82 -21.35 -16.28
C PRO A 517 10.24 -21.82 -14.89
N GLY A 518 10.64 -23.08 -14.72
CA GLY A 518 11.06 -23.63 -13.43
C GLY A 518 9.91 -24.08 -12.51
N ARG A 519 8.74 -23.41 -12.56
CA ARG A 519 7.50 -23.89 -11.92
C ARG A 519 6.76 -24.87 -12.83
N ASP A 520 6.43 -24.42 -14.04
CA ASP A 520 5.61 -25.18 -14.97
C ASP A 520 6.47 -26.09 -15.84
N HIS A 521 5.85 -27.17 -16.29
CA HIS A 521 6.49 -28.18 -17.13
C HIS A 521 5.54 -28.49 -18.27
N ASN A 522 6.08 -28.72 -19.46
CA ASN A 522 5.29 -29.12 -20.61
C ASN A 522 5.77 -30.51 -21.02
N LYS A 523 4.96 -31.52 -20.73
CA LYS A 523 5.31 -32.93 -20.93
C LYS A 523 5.85 -33.22 -22.33
N TRP A 524 5.32 -32.57 -23.38
CA TRP A 524 5.79 -32.77 -24.74
C TRP A 524 7.17 -32.14 -24.97
N ILE A 525 7.38 -30.91 -24.50
CA ILE A 525 8.68 -30.24 -24.60
C ILE A 525 9.72 -30.97 -23.76
N ASP A 526 9.37 -31.36 -22.54
CA ASP A 526 10.26 -32.09 -21.63
C ASP A 526 10.63 -33.46 -22.21
N MET A 527 9.66 -34.17 -22.80
CA MET A 527 9.90 -35.45 -23.46
C MET A 527 10.78 -35.28 -24.71
N LEU A 528 10.48 -34.33 -25.60
CA LEU A 528 11.28 -34.07 -26.80
C LEU A 528 12.70 -33.61 -26.45
N GLY A 529 12.83 -32.73 -25.46
CA GLY A 529 14.13 -32.31 -24.92
C GLY A 529 14.90 -33.49 -24.32
N GLY A 530 14.22 -34.36 -23.56
CA GLY A 530 14.80 -35.59 -23.03
C GLY A 530 15.27 -36.55 -24.13
N MET A 531 14.47 -36.74 -25.18
CA MET A 531 14.86 -37.55 -26.35
C MET A 531 16.05 -36.96 -27.09
N LEU A 532 16.12 -35.64 -27.24
CA LEU A 532 17.26 -34.94 -27.85
C LEU A 532 18.55 -35.11 -27.04
N ILE A 533 18.48 -34.99 -25.72
CA ILE A 533 19.62 -35.21 -24.83
C ILE A 533 20.07 -36.67 -24.92
N ALA A 534 19.15 -37.62 -24.78
CA ALA A 534 19.44 -39.05 -24.87
C ALA A 534 20.02 -39.43 -26.24
N GLY A 535 19.46 -38.89 -27.33
CA GLY A 535 19.94 -39.09 -28.69
C GLY A 535 21.33 -38.52 -28.90
N SER A 536 21.63 -37.34 -28.34
CA SER A 536 22.96 -36.70 -28.42
C SER A 536 24.02 -37.52 -27.66
N ILE A 537 23.69 -37.98 -26.45
CA ILE A 537 24.55 -38.88 -25.67
C ILE A 537 24.78 -40.18 -26.45
N GLY A 538 23.72 -40.79 -26.98
CA GLY A 538 23.79 -42.01 -27.77
C GLY A 538 24.67 -41.86 -29.02
N ALA A 539 24.49 -40.78 -29.79
CA ALA A 539 25.30 -40.48 -30.96
C ALA A 539 26.78 -40.28 -30.60
N GLY A 540 27.06 -39.58 -29.50
CA GLY A 540 28.42 -39.39 -28.99
C GLY A 540 29.09 -40.71 -28.58
N LEU A 541 28.37 -41.56 -27.85
CA LEU A 541 28.84 -42.90 -27.46
C LEU A 541 29.10 -43.78 -28.69
N LEU A 542 28.17 -43.81 -29.64
CA LEU A 542 28.30 -44.57 -30.89
C LEU A 542 29.52 -44.11 -31.69
N HIS A 543 29.69 -42.80 -31.85
CA HIS A 543 30.86 -42.23 -32.54
C HIS A 543 32.18 -42.59 -31.82
N GLY A 544 32.19 -42.55 -30.48
CA GLY A 544 33.34 -43.00 -29.67
C GLY A 544 33.66 -44.50 -29.88
N LEU A 545 32.63 -45.35 -29.90
CA LEU A 545 32.76 -46.79 -30.10
C LEU A 545 33.29 -47.13 -31.50
N ILE A 546 32.77 -46.45 -32.53
CA ILE A 546 33.26 -46.56 -33.91
C ILE A 546 34.74 -46.18 -33.98
N ARG A 547 35.17 -45.11 -33.31
CA ARG A 547 36.59 -44.73 -33.24
C ARG A 547 37.47 -45.79 -32.58
N ILE A 548 37.01 -46.43 -31.51
CA ILE A 548 37.78 -47.48 -30.82
C ILE A 548 37.92 -48.73 -31.70
N VAL A 549 36.83 -49.19 -32.32
CA VAL A 549 36.82 -50.38 -33.18
C VAL A 549 37.68 -50.17 -34.42
N THR A 550 37.56 -49.02 -35.08
CA THR A 550 38.38 -48.68 -36.26
C THR A 550 39.86 -48.52 -35.92
N ARG A 551 40.21 -48.00 -34.73
CA ARG A 551 41.60 -47.92 -34.27
C ARG A 551 42.21 -49.29 -33.95
N ARG A 552 41.44 -50.22 -33.37
CA ARG A 552 41.89 -51.61 -33.15
C ARG A 552 42.17 -52.33 -34.48
N ARG A 553 41.28 -52.18 -35.47
CA ARG A 553 41.50 -52.73 -36.82
C ARG A 553 42.73 -52.19 -37.55
N ARG A 554 43.20 -50.99 -37.19
CA ARG A 554 44.43 -50.38 -37.72
C ARG A 554 45.72 -50.84 -37.03
N HIS A 555 45.62 -51.52 -35.89
CA HIS A 555 46.76 -52.11 -35.16
C HIS A 555 46.91 -53.62 -35.41
N GLU A 556 45.90 -54.27 -35.99
CA GLU A 556 45.91 -55.68 -36.42
C GLU A 556 46.28 -55.86 -37.90
N GLN A 557 46.49 -54.75 -38.63
CA GLN A 557 47.21 -54.69 -39.91
C GLN A 557 48.59 -54.09 -39.66
#